data_AF-A0A9D6KIN9-F1
#
_entry.id   AF-A0A9D6KIN9-F1
#
_cell.length_a   1.000
_cell.length_b   1.000
_cell.length_c   1.000
_cell.angle_alpha   90.00
_cell.angle_beta   90.00
_cell.angle_gamma   90.00
#
_symmetry.space_group_name_H-M   'P 1'
#
loop_
_entity.id
_entity.type
_entity.pdbx_description
1 polymer ?
#
loop_
_entity_poly.entity_id
_entity_poly.type
_entity_poly.pdbx_seq_one_letter_code
_entity_poly.pdbx_strand_id
1 'polypeptide(L)'
;MAEPLTDVERVLKLSDRVRLLVAISDEIPVETKLNVQGLLKIFEGTVAAAESAADEVRAAGYYQALYQDLEPYADIEALLSAMRVFAPFL
;
A
#
# COMPACT_ATOMS: atom_id res chain seq x y z
N MET A 1 -18.14 13.07 18.26
CA MET A 1 -16.82 12.42 18.38
C MET A 1 -16.61 11.62 17.11
N ALA A 2 -15.41 11.63 16.52
CA ALA A 2 -15.14 10.82 15.33
C ALA A 2 -15.05 9.34 15.73
N GLU A 3 -15.62 8.45 14.93
CA GLU A 3 -15.52 7.00 15.14
C GLU A 3 -14.08 6.53 14.91
N PRO A 4 -13.60 5.49 15.63
CA PRO A 4 -12.28 4.94 15.43
C PRO A 4 -12.20 4.24 14.06
N LEU A 5 -11.11 4.49 13.33
CA LEU A 5 -10.84 3.85 12.04
C LEU A 5 -10.65 2.34 12.21
N THR A 6 -11.29 1.58 11.33
CA THR A 6 -11.06 0.14 11.13
C THR A 6 -9.66 -0.12 10.58
N ASP A 7 -9.17 -1.35 10.72
CA ASP A 7 -7.86 -1.75 10.23
C ASP A 7 -7.74 -1.61 8.71
N VAL A 8 -8.79 -1.97 7.97
CA VAL A 8 -8.87 -1.76 6.51
C VAL A 8 -8.74 -0.26 6.17
N GLU A 9 -9.48 0.61 6.85
CA GLU A 9 -9.38 2.05 6.62
C GLU A 9 -7.98 2.62 6.95
N ARG A 10 -7.29 2.05 7.96
CA ARG A 10 -5.91 2.42 8.29
C ARG A 10 -4.96 2.03 7.16
N VAL A 11 -5.07 0.81 6.64
CA VAL A 11 -4.26 0.36 5.49
C VAL A 11 -4.50 1.25 4.28
N LEU A 12 -5.75 1.55 3.95
CA LEU A 12 -6.08 2.43 2.81
C LEU A 12 -5.50 3.84 2.99
N LYS A 13 -5.59 4.42 4.19
CA LYS A 13 -4.98 5.74 4.49
C LYS A 13 -3.45 5.72 4.41
N LEU A 14 -2.81 4.64 4.86
CA LEU A 14 -1.37 4.47 4.69
C LEU A 14 -1.00 4.35 3.21
N SER A 15 -1.80 3.64 2.42
CA SER A 15 -1.59 3.46 0.98
C SER A 15 -1.73 4.79 0.22
N ASP A 16 -2.74 5.60 0.57
CA ASP A 16 -2.88 6.97 0.08
C ASP A 16 -1.65 7.83 0.41
N ARG A 17 -1.09 7.67 1.62
CA ARG A 17 0.12 8.40 2.00
C ARG A 17 1.34 7.95 1.19
N VAL A 18 1.49 6.65 0.94
CA VAL A 18 2.51 6.11 0.04
C VAL A 18 2.35 6.71 -1.36
N ARG A 19 1.13 6.72 -1.92
CA ARG A 19 0.85 7.31 -3.24
C ARG A 19 1.32 8.76 -3.33
N LEU A 20 1.03 9.56 -2.29
CA LEU A 20 1.46 10.97 -2.24
C LEU A 20 2.98 11.11 -2.19
N LEU A 21 3.67 10.33 -1.36
CA LEU A 21 5.14 10.35 -1.28
C LEU A 21 5.78 9.94 -2.60
N VAL A 22 5.24 8.90 -3.25
CA VAL A 22 5.70 8.46 -4.58
C VAL A 22 5.55 9.58 -5.61
N ALA A 23 4.42 10.29 -5.59
CA ALA A 23 4.16 11.37 -6.54
C ALA A 23 5.15 12.54 -6.37
N ILE A 24 5.41 12.96 -5.13
CA ILE A 24 6.20 14.18 -4.84
C ILE A 24 7.70 13.94 -4.73
N SER A 25 8.17 12.69 -4.54
CA SER A 25 9.60 12.42 -4.33
C SER A 25 10.39 12.59 -5.63
N ASP A 26 11.40 13.45 -5.66
CA ASP A 26 12.28 13.62 -6.82
C ASP A 26 13.32 12.48 -6.96
N GLU A 27 13.46 11.64 -5.94
CA GLU A 27 14.42 10.53 -5.90
C GLU A 27 13.92 9.29 -6.65
N ILE A 28 12.60 9.14 -6.79
CA ILE A 28 11.99 7.98 -7.43
C ILE A 28 11.98 8.18 -8.96
N PRO A 29 12.55 7.24 -9.75
CA PRO A 29 12.49 7.30 -11.20
C PRO A 29 11.05 7.39 -11.71
N VAL A 30 10.82 8.19 -12.75
CA VAL A 30 9.48 8.40 -13.34
C VAL A 30 8.82 7.09 -13.76
N GLU A 31 9.59 6.14 -14.30
CA GLU A 31 9.11 4.81 -14.68
C GLU A 31 8.56 4.04 -13.46
N THR A 32 9.31 4.04 -12.35
CA THR A 32 8.88 3.44 -11.08
C THR A 32 7.61 4.12 -10.57
N LYS A 33 7.53 5.46 -10.62
CA LYS A 33 6.30 6.19 -10.22
C LYS A 33 5.08 5.75 -11.02
N LEU A 34 5.21 5.63 -12.34
CA LEU A 34 4.11 5.21 -13.21
C LEU A 34 3.65 3.77 -12.91
N ASN A 35 4.61 2.85 -12.72
CA ASN A 35 4.30 1.46 -12.37
C ASN A 35 3.58 1.36 -11.02
N VAL A 36 4.19 1.95 -10.00
CA VAL A 36 3.71 1.88 -8.60
C VAL A 36 2.34 2.53 -8.44
N GLN A 37 2.05 3.66 -9.11
CA GLN A 37 0.75 4.30 -8.98
C GLN A 37 -0.40 3.43 -9.49
N GLY A 38 -0.18 2.70 -10.59
CA GLY A 38 -1.14 1.72 -11.09
C GLY A 38 -1.34 0.57 -10.11
N LEU A 39 -0.23 0.05 -9.58
CA LEU A 39 -0.23 -1.08 -8.66
C LEU A 39 -0.88 -0.73 -7.31
N LEU A 40 -0.63 0.46 -6.75
CA LEU A 40 -1.28 0.96 -5.53
C LEU A 40 -2.80 0.98 -5.67
N LYS A 41 -3.31 1.43 -6.82
CA LYS A 41 -4.76 1.46 -7.08
C LYS A 41 -5.38 0.06 -7.08
N ILE A 42 -4.68 -0.92 -7.66
CA ILE A 42 -5.13 -2.32 -7.69
C ILE A 42 -5.09 -2.91 -6.27
N PHE A 43 -4.01 -2.65 -5.53
CA PHE A 43 -3.85 -3.06 -4.14
C PHE A 43 -4.99 -2.52 -3.26
N GLU A 44 -5.22 -1.20 -3.27
CA GLU A 44 -6.29 -0.53 -2.52
C GLU A 44 -7.66 -1.13 -2.83
N GLY A 45 -7.98 -1.33 -4.12
CA GLY A 45 -9.25 -1.92 -4.52
C GLY A 45 -9.40 -3.37 -4.04
N THR A 46 -8.32 -4.14 -4.03
CA THR A 46 -8.32 -5.53 -3.54
C THR A 46 -8.50 -5.58 -2.03
N VAL A 47 -7.79 -4.73 -1.28
CA VAL A 47 -7.91 -4.62 0.19
C VAL A 47 -9.30 -4.15 0.60
N ALA A 48 -9.85 -3.15 -0.09
CA ALA A 48 -11.17 -2.61 0.23
C ALA A 48 -12.31 -3.61 -0.01
N ALA A 49 -12.13 -4.55 -0.94
CA ALA A 49 -13.12 -5.54 -1.33
C ALA A 49 -12.80 -6.96 -0.85
N ALA A 50 -11.80 -7.13 0.03
CA ALA A 50 -11.39 -8.44 0.48
C ALA A 50 -12.44 -9.06 1.42
N GLU A 51 -13.06 -10.15 0.97
CA GLU A 51 -14.06 -10.91 1.75
C GLU A 51 -13.66 -12.39 1.91
N SER A 52 -12.61 -12.83 1.20
CA SER A 52 -12.14 -14.20 1.19
C SER A 52 -10.61 -14.30 1.33
N ALA A 53 -10.14 -15.48 1.78
CA ALA A 53 -8.70 -15.77 1.84
C ALA A 53 -8.01 -15.66 0.46
N ALA A 54 -8.74 -15.88 -0.64
CA ALA A 54 -8.19 -15.69 -1.97
C ALA A 54 -7.93 -14.20 -2.29
N ASP A 55 -8.73 -13.29 -1.73
CA ASP A 55 -8.52 -11.85 -1.86
C ASP A 55 -7.31 -11.39 -1.05
N GLU A 56 -7.14 -11.93 0.16
CA GLU A 56 -5.98 -11.67 1.01
C GLU A 56 -4.68 -12.09 0.31
N VAL A 57 -4.65 -13.28 -0.30
CA VAL A 57 -3.49 -13.74 -1.07
C VAL A 57 -3.20 -12.84 -2.27
N ARG A 58 -4.23 -12.35 -2.95
CA ARG A 58 -4.06 -11.38 -4.06
C ARG A 58 -3.51 -10.06 -3.56
N ALA A 59 -4.06 -9.52 -2.47
CA ALA A 59 -3.60 -8.29 -1.84
C ALA A 59 -2.13 -8.41 -1.39
N ALA A 60 -1.75 -9.54 -0.77
CA ALA A 60 -0.37 -9.83 -0.39
C ALA A 60 0.57 -9.87 -1.59
N GLY A 61 0.14 -10.44 -2.72
CA GLY A 61 0.90 -10.44 -3.97
C GLY A 61 1.17 -9.02 -4.51
N TYR A 62 0.14 -8.16 -4.51
CA TYR A 62 0.31 -6.77 -4.91
C TYR A 62 1.17 -5.98 -3.93
N TYR A 63 1.01 -6.21 -2.62
CA TYR A 63 1.85 -5.61 -1.59
C TYR A 63 3.32 -5.99 -1.78
N GLN A 64 3.61 -7.27 -2.03
CA GLN A 64 4.99 -7.73 -2.21
C GLN A 64 5.65 -7.07 -3.43
N ALA A 65 4.91 -6.90 -4.52
CA ALA A 65 5.41 -6.19 -5.70
C ALA A 65 5.65 -4.69 -5.42
N LEU A 66 4.75 -4.04 -4.67
CA LEU A 66 4.96 -2.65 -4.20
C LEU A 66 6.20 -2.54 -3.32
N TYR A 67 6.36 -3.46 -2.39
CA TYR A 67 7.48 -3.46 -1.45
C TYR A 67 8.82 -3.62 -2.18
N GLN A 68 8.92 -4.50 -3.17
CA GLN A 68 10.15 -4.66 -3.95
C GLN A 68 10.57 -3.38 -4.69
N ASP A 69 9.61 -2.64 -5.24
CA ASP A 69 9.88 -1.39 -5.97
C ASP A 69 10.17 -0.20 -5.03
N LEU A 70 9.68 -0.25 -3.79
CA LEU A 70 9.66 0.90 -2.89
C LEU A 70 10.50 0.75 -1.62
N GLU A 71 10.95 -0.46 -1.27
CA GLU A 71 11.83 -0.75 -0.13
C GLU A 71 13.08 0.15 -0.07
N PRO A 72 13.72 0.55 -1.20
CA PRO A 72 14.86 1.46 -1.14
C PRO A 72 14.57 2.85 -0.55
N TYR A 73 13.30 3.28 -0.51
CA TYR A 73 12.90 4.60 -0.01
C TYR A 73 12.36 4.48 1.42
N ALA A 74 13.22 4.76 2.40
CA ALA A 74 12.99 4.40 3.81
C ALA A 74 11.70 4.97 4.43
N ASP A 75 11.27 6.17 4.03
CA ASP A 75 10.02 6.77 4.50
C ASP A 75 8.79 6.05 3.96
N ILE A 76 8.86 5.56 2.73
CA ILE A 76 7.81 4.76 2.09
C ILE A 76 7.81 3.33 2.63
N GLU A 77 8.99 2.71 2.77
CA GLU A 77 9.15 1.38 3.36
C GLU A 77 8.52 1.32 4.75
N ALA A 78 8.79 2.31 5.61
CA ALA A 78 8.21 2.36 6.95
C ALA A 78 6.67 2.38 6.94
N LEU A 79 6.06 3.05 5.94
CA LEU A 79 4.61 3.07 5.79
C LEU A 79 4.06 1.73 5.29
N LEU A 80 4.74 1.08 4.35
CA LEU A 80 4.38 -0.27 3.88
C LEU A 80 4.46 -1.27 5.03
N SER A 81 5.57 -1.28 5.77
CA SER A 81 5.76 -2.12 6.95
C SER A 81 4.71 -1.85 8.05
N ALA A 82 4.26 -0.61 8.22
CA ALA A 82 3.17 -0.29 9.13
C ALA A 82 1.82 -0.91 8.72
N MET A 83 1.57 -1.12 7.42
CA MET A 83 0.31 -1.75 6.96
C MET A 83 0.16 -3.18 7.48
N ARG A 84 1.27 -3.92 7.61
CA ARG A 84 1.29 -5.30 8.13
C ARG A 84 0.79 -5.42 9.57
N VAL A 85 0.85 -4.34 10.35
CA VAL A 85 0.32 -4.31 11.71
C VAL A 85 -1.22 -4.40 11.70
N PHE A 86 -1.86 -3.81 10.68
CA PHE A 86 -3.31 -3.75 10.56
C PHE A 86 -3.86 -4.84 9.63
N ALA A 87 -3.06 -5.32 8.68
CA ALA A 87 -3.39 -6.43 7.79
C ALA A 87 -2.23 -7.46 7.80
N PRO A 88 -2.22 -8.40 8.77
CA PRO A 88 -1.12 -9.36 8.94
C PRO A 88 -0.88 -10.34 7.79
N PHE A 89 -1.80 -10.41 6.82
CA PHE A 89 -1.67 -11.25 5.64
C PHE A 89 -0.77 -10.63 4.54
N LEU A 90 -0.40 -9.35 4.67
CA LEU A 90 0.48 -8.61 3.75
C LEU A 90 1.96 -8.93 3.94
#